data_AF-A0AAW2DDS5-F1
#
_entry.id   AF-A0AAW2DDS5-F1
#
_cell.length_a   1.000
_cell.length_b   1.000
_cell.length_c   1.000
_cell.angle_alpha   90.00
_cell.angle_beta   90.00
_cell.angle_gamma   90.00
#
_symmetry.space_group_name_H-M   'P 1'
#
loop_
_entity.id
_entity.type
_entity.pdbx_description
1 polymer ?
#
loop_
_entity_poly.entity_id
_entity_poly.type
_entity_poly.pdbx_seq_one_letter_code
_entity_poly.pdbx_strand_id
1 'polypeptide(L)'
;VRIMRKRLVRKTFDMIQDISESENKEDYKKFWENFGRLIKLGCIEDSGNHKRITPLLRFYTSKSEEELKSLDDYVENMGENQKAIYYIFW
;
A
#
# COMPACT_ATOMS: atom_id res chain seq x y z
N VAL A 1 15.40 -23.43 -7.13
CA VAL A 1 15.45 -21.94 -7.02
C VAL A 1 14.09 -21.26 -7.18
N ARG A 2 13.28 -21.56 -8.22
CA ARG A 2 11.98 -20.90 -8.48
C ARG A 2 10.99 -20.94 -7.30
N ILE A 3 10.86 -22.08 -6.61
CA ILE A 3 9.96 -22.23 -5.44
C ILE A 3 10.45 -21.40 -4.26
N MET A 4 11.77 -21.37 -4.01
CA MET A 4 12.35 -20.59 -2.91
C MET A 4 12.10 -19.10 -3.10
N ARG A 5 12.32 -18.58 -4.32
CA ARG A 5 12.02 -17.18 -4.67
C ARG A 5 10.56 -16.84 -4.38
N LYS A 6 9.61 -17.66 -4.85
CA LYS A 6 8.18 -17.44 -4.64
C LYS A 6 7.80 -17.40 -3.16
N ARG A 7 8.37 -18.32 -2.35
CA ARG A 7 8.13 -18.36 -0.90
C ARG A 7 8.70 -17.14 -0.19
N LEU A 8 9.91 -16.72 -0.56
CA LEU A 8 10.56 -15.54 0.03
C LEU A 8 9.74 -14.29 -0.25
N VAL A 9 9.35 -14.05 -1.51
CA VAL A 9 8.53 -12.90 -1.91
C VAL A 9 7.21 -12.87 -1.14
N ARG A 10 6.53 -14.01 -1.02
CA ARG A 10 5.29 -14.10 -0.24
C ARG A 10 5.52 -13.73 1.23
N LYS A 11 6.56 -14.28 1.85
CA LYS A 11 6.88 -13.97 3.25
C LYS A 11 7.26 -12.51 3.44
N THR A 12 7.93 -11.89 2.46
CA THR A 12 8.22 -10.45 2.47
C THR A 12 6.94 -9.62 2.47
N PHE A 13 5.96 -9.94 1.63
CA PHE A 13 4.67 -9.24 1.67
C PHE A 13 3.95 -9.42 3.00
N ASP A 14 3.92 -10.64 3.53
CA ASP A 14 3.27 -10.90 4.82
C ASP A 14 3.95 -10.07 5.94
N MET A 15 5.30 -9.98 5.97
CA MET A 15 6.01 -9.14 6.95
C MET A 15 5.73 -7.63 6.78
N ILE A 16 5.61 -7.14 5.54
CA ILE A 16 5.29 -5.73 5.31
C ILE A 16 3.85 -5.43 5.74
N GLN A 17 2.93 -6.37 5.50
CA GLN A 17 1.54 -6.27 5.95
C GLN A 17 1.48 -6.21 7.48
N ASP A 18 2.20 -7.09 8.18
CA ASP A 18 2.27 -7.12 9.64
C ASP A 18 2.74 -5.76 10.21
N ILE A 19 3.73 -5.11 9.58
CA ILE A 19 4.19 -3.77 9.97
C ILE A 19 3.08 -2.73 9.73
N SER A 20 2.35 -2.85 8.61
CA SER A 20 1.30 -1.92 8.21
C SER A 20 0.07 -1.96 9.11
N GLU A 21 -0.22 -3.12 9.70
CA GLU A 21 -1.34 -3.37 10.61
C GLU A 21 -0.94 -3.18 12.08
N SER A 22 0.35 -2.97 12.36
CA SER A 22 0.82 -2.77 13.72
C SER A 22 0.30 -1.46 14.32
N GLU A 23 0.11 -1.46 15.65
CA GLU A 23 -0.28 -0.26 16.41
C GLU A 23 0.76 0.88 16.28
N ASN A 24 2.01 0.55 15.95
CA ASN A 24 3.09 1.51 15.76
C ASN A 24 3.09 2.07 14.33
N LYS A 25 2.25 3.06 14.08
CA LYS A 25 2.14 3.74 12.78
C LYS A 25 3.46 4.34 12.27
N GLU A 26 4.38 4.71 13.16
CA GLU A 26 5.68 5.27 12.78
C GLU A 26 6.59 4.27 12.07
N ASP A 27 6.46 2.97 12.35
CA ASP A 27 7.29 1.95 11.69
C ASP A 27 6.92 1.81 10.22
N TYR A 28 5.62 1.78 9.93
CA TYR A 28 5.15 1.73 8.55
C TYR A 28 5.41 3.03 7.80
N LYS A 29 5.30 4.18 8.47
CA LYS A 29 5.67 5.48 7.90
C LYS A 29 7.14 5.50 7.46
N LYS A 30 8.07 5.08 8.32
CA LYS A 30 9.48 4.95 7.98
C LYS A 30 9.71 3.97 6.83
N PHE A 31 9.02 2.82 6.84
CA PHE A 31 9.08 1.89 5.72
C PHE A 31 8.64 2.56 4.41
N TRP A 32 7.53 3.29 4.43
CA TRP A 32 6.98 3.94 3.26
C TRP A 32 7.88 5.06 2.72
N GLU A 33 8.48 5.86 3.59
CA GLU A 33 9.45 6.90 3.23
C GLU A 33 10.66 6.33 2.47
N ASN A 34 11.14 5.17 2.90
CA ASN A 34 12.32 4.53 2.31
C ASN A 34 12.00 3.66 1.08
N PHE A 35 10.86 2.95 1.09
CA PHE A 35 10.57 1.88 0.13
C PHE A 35 9.26 2.06 -0.66
N GLY A 36 8.45 3.08 -0.35
CA GLY A 36 7.15 3.30 -0.99
C GLY A 36 7.22 3.45 -2.51
N ARG A 37 8.31 4.03 -3.04
CA ARG A 37 8.56 4.09 -4.49
C ARG A 37 8.69 2.70 -5.12
N LEU A 38 9.36 1.77 -4.45
CA LEU A 38 9.52 0.39 -4.94
C LEU A 38 8.19 -0.38 -4.87
N ILE A 39 7.37 -0.13 -3.85
CA ILE A 39 6.01 -0.70 -3.77
C ILE A 39 5.15 -0.21 -4.94
N LYS A 40 5.19 1.10 -5.25
CA LYS A 40 4.48 1.66 -6.42
C LYS A 40 4.96 1.02 -7.73
N LEU A 41 6.27 0.85 -7.91
CA LEU A 41 6.83 0.20 -9.11
C LEU A 41 6.38 -1.26 -9.21
N GLY A 42 6.47 -2.01 -8.11
CA GLY A 42 6.04 -3.41 -8.04
C GLY A 42 4.56 -3.59 -8.37
N CYS A 43 3.71 -2.63 -8.02
CA CYS A 43 2.28 -2.66 -8.35
C CYS A 43 2.03 -2.63 -9.87
N ILE A 44 2.91 -1.97 -10.62
CA ILE A 44 2.84 -1.83 -12.09
C ILE A 44 3.48 -3.04 -12.77
N GLU A 45 4.65 -3.47 -12.30
CA GLU A 45 5.47 -4.49 -12.98
C GLU A 45 5.11 -5.94 -12.59
N ASP A 46 4.70 -6.19 -11.35
CA ASP A 46 4.40 -7.52 -10.82
C ASP A 46 2.89 -7.80 -10.79
N SER A 47 2.32 -8.04 -11.97
CA SER A 47 0.90 -8.37 -12.11
C SER A 47 0.48 -9.64 -11.35
N GLY A 48 1.41 -10.57 -11.11
CA GLY A 48 1.17 -11.81 -10.36
C GLY A 48 0.97 -11.59 -8.87
N ASN A 49 1.56 -10.53 -8.30
CA ASN A 49 1.43 -10.16 -6.89
C ASN A 49 0.63 -8.88 -6.66
N HIS A 50 0.05 -8.27 -7.71
CA HIS A 50 -0.73 -7.03 -7.63
C HIS A 50 -1.69 -6.99 -6.43
N LYS A 51 -2.51 -8.04 -6.24
CA LYS A 51 -3.47 -8.13 -5.12
C LYS A 51 -2.84 -8.08 -3.72
N ARG A 52 -1.56 -8.43 -3.57
CA ARG A 52 -0.81 -8.35 -2.30
C ARG A 52 -0.09 -7.01 -2.13
N ILE A 53 0.19 -6.33 -3.24
CA ILE A 53 0.90 -5.05 -3.24
C ILE A 53 -0.09 -3.89 -3.05
N THR A 54 -1.26 -3.97 -3.66
CA THR A 54 -2.28 -2.90 -3.61
C THR A 54 -2.65 -2.44 -2.19
N PRO A 55 -2.86 -3.34 -1.20
CA PRO A 55 -3.17 -2.92 0.19
C PRO A 55 -2.01 -2.20 0.89
N LEU A 56 -0.79 -2.38 0.40
CA LEU A 56 0.42 -1.75 0.93
C LEU A 56 0.65 -0.34 0.35
N LEU A 57 -0.20 0.13 -0.56
CA LEU A 57 -0.06 1.48 -1.12
C LEU A 57 -0.52 2.53 -0.12
N ARG A 58 0.15 3.67 -0.12
CA ARG A 58 -0.23 4.84 0.65
C ARG A 58 -0.20 6.12 -0.17
N PHE A 59 -1.15 7.01 0.09
CA PHE A 59 -1.28 8.27 -0.64
C PHE A 59 -1.75 9.39 0.29
N TYR A 60 -1.32 10.62 -0.01
CA TYR A 60 -1.98 11.80 0.51
C TYR A 60 -3.33 11.96 -0.19
N THR A 61 -4.29 12.55 0.52
CA THR A 61 -5.64 12.77 0.00
C THR A 61 -6.06 14.21 0.23
N SER A 62 -7.06 14.69 -0.49
CA SER A 62 -7.61 16.03 -0.26
C SER A 62 -8.24 16.22 1.13
N LYS A 63 -8.47 15.14 1.88
CA LYS A 63 -8.98 15.16 3.26
C LYS A 63 -7.88 14.93 4.30
N SER A 64 -6.64 14.68 3.86
CA SER A 64 -5.51 14.35 4.73
C SER A 64 -4.20 14.67 4.02
N GLU A 65 -3.71 15.89 4.27
CA GLU A 65 -2.50 16.43 3.65
C GLU A 65 -1.23 16.06 4.43
N GLU A 66 -1.35 15.82 5.74
CA GLU A 66 -0.22 15.51 6.63
C GLU A 66 -0.02 14.01 6.84
N GLU A 67 -1.10 13.22 6.67
CA GLU A 67 -1.06 11.78 6.86
C GLU A 67 -1.33 11.02 5.57
N LEU A 68 -0.58 9.94 5.42
CA LEU A 68 -0.76 8.98 4.36
C LEU A 68 -1.93 8.04 4.69
N LYS A 69 -2.85 7.86 3.75
CA LYS A 69 -3.99 6.93 3.85
C LYS A 69 -3.82 5.73 2.93
N SER A 70 -4.33 4.58 3.37
CA SER A 70 -4.46 3.39 2.52
C SER A 70 -5.62 3.56 1.53
N LEU A 71 -5.69 2.68 0.52
CA LEU A 71 -6.86 2.65 -0.37
C LEU A 71 -8.11 2.13 0.35
N ASP A 72 -7.95 1.25 1.33
CA ASP A 72 -9.06 0.75 2.14
C ASP A 72 -9.61 1.86 3.04
N ASP A 73 -8.74 2.64 3.70
CA ASP A 73 -9.13 3.83 4.47
C ASP A 73 -9.90 4.82 3.58
N TYR A 74 -9.46 5.01 2.34
CA TYR A 74 -10.14 5.86 1.39
C TYR A 74 -11.55 5.34 1.09
N VAL A 75 -11.68 4.04 0.81
CA VAL A 75 -12.96 3.38 0.49
C VAL A 75 -13.93 3.48 1.67
N GLU A 76 -13.47 3.27 2.91
CA GLU A 76 -14.29 3.41 4.12
C GLU A 76 -14.78 4.86 4.32
N ASN A 77 -14.03 5.84 3.83
CA ASN A 77 -14.33 7.27 3.96
C ASN A 77 -14.90 7.90 2.66
N MET A 78 -15.37 7.06 1.73
CA MET A 78 -16.08 7.50 0.53
C MET A 78 -17.43 8.14 0.90
N GLY A 79 -17.79 9.21 0.19
CA GLY A 79 -19.13 9.80 0.35
C GLY A 79 -20.22 8.84 -0.14
N GLU A 80 -21.44 8.96 0.39
CA GLU A 80 -22.57 8.05 0.10
C GLU A 80 -22.84 7.87 -1.41
N ASN A 81 -22.64 8.92 -2.20
CA ASN A 81 -22.87 8.91 -3.65
C ASN A 81 -21.60 8.70 -4.49
N GLN A 82 -20.46 8.48 -3.85
CA GLN A 82 -19.18 8.28 -4.51
C GLN A 82 -19.06 6.84 -5.02
N LYS A 83 -18.80 6.66 -6.32
CA LYS A 83 -18.74 5.32 -6.95
C LYS A 83 -17.33 4.87 -7.36
N ALA A 84 -16.34 5.75 -7.24
CA ALA A 84 -14.99 5.50 -7.70
C ALA A 84 -13.96 6.16 -6.76
N ILE A 85 -12.74 5.63 -6.81
CA ILE A 85 -11.57 6.28 -6.20
C ILE A 85 -11.08 7.34 -7.18
N TYR A 86 -11.02 8.59 -6.71
CA TYR A 86 -10.51 9.72 -7.48
C TYR A 86 -9.10 10.05 -7.07
N TYR A 87 -8.23 10.31 -8.06
CA TYR A 87 -6.86 10.76 -7.85
C TYR A 87 -6.54 11.88 -8.84
N ILE A 88 -5.51 12.67 -8.52
CA ILE A 88 -4.96 13.68 -9.41
C ILE A 88 -3.45 13.52 -9.46
N PHE A 89 -2.89 13.56 -10.67
CA PHE A 89 -1.47 13.78 -10.88
C PHE A 89 -1.29 15.28 -11.07
N TRP A 90 -0.63 15.93 -10.12
CA TRP A 90 -0.19 17.31 -10.29
C TRP A 90 1.13 17.32 -11.06
#